data_AF-A0A8X6I9D6-F1
#
_entry.id   AF-A0A8X6I9D6-F1
#
_cell.length_a   1.000
_cell.length_b   1.000
_cell.length_c   1.000
_cell.angle_alpha   90.00
_cell.angle_beta   90.00
_cell.angle_gamma   90.00
#
_symmetry.space_group_name_H-M   'P 1'
#
loop_
_entity.id
_entity.type
_entity.pdbx_description
1 polymer ?
#
loop_
_entity_poly.entity_id
_entity_poly.type
_entity_poly.pdbx_seq_one_letter_code
_entity_poly.pdbx_strand_id
1 'polypeptide(L)'
;MKTVLEAAKEAAIIEDYIWIGIESDKDGRNIARSLQGFDTDFFLIRPETYDVPGFHEYYLGFNLNKHDPIPDMWFEEFWQHHFRCHLPQSIAP
;
A
#
# COMPACT_ATOMS: atom_id res chain seq x y z
N MET A 1 11.35 -7.92 -2.64
CA MET A 1 12.66 -7.53 -2.06
C MET A 1 12.76 -7.76 -0.54
N LYS A 2 11.66 -7.66 0.21
CA LYS A 2 11.63 -7.82 1.68
C LYS A 2 12.45 -9.01 2.23
N THR A 3 12.18 -10.23 1.77
CA THR A 3 12.86 -11.46 2.26
C THR A 3 14.38 -11.45 2.07
N VAL A 4 14.86 -10.87 0.97
CA VAL A 4 16.30 -10.78 0.68
C VAL A 4 16.98 -9.78 1.61
N LEU A 5 16.33 -8.63 1.85
CA LEU A 5 16.84 -7.63 2.80
C LEU A 5 16.83 -8.16 4.23
N GLU A 6 15.81 -8.93 4.63
CA GLU A 6 15.77 -9.60 5.93
C GLU A 6 16.93 -10.58 6.10
N ALA A 7 17.17 -11.45 5.11
CA ALA A 7 18.30 -12.37 5.13
C ALA A 7 19.67 -11.66 5.17
N ALA A 8 19.83 -10.55 4.43
CA ALA A 8 21.07 -9.76 4.42
C ALA A 8 21.34 -9.10 5.78
N LYS A 9 20.29 -8.67 6.49
CA LYS A 9 20.42 -8.20 7.89
C LYS A 9 20.85 -9.33 8.82
N GLU A 10 20.21 -10.48 8.72
CA GLU A 10 20.54 -11.65 9.56
C GLU A 10 21.98 -12.12 9.34
N ALA A 11 22.47 -12.02 8.11
CA ALA A 11 23.85 -12.32 7.75
C ALA A 11 24.84 -11.17 8.04
N ALA A 12 24.36 -10.01 8.51
CA ALA A 12 25.17 -8.80 8.76
C ALA A 12 25.96 -8.29 7.55
N ILE A 13 25.40 -8.43 6.34
CA ILE A 13 26.03 -8.03 5.06
C ILE A 13 25.27 -6.91 4.35
N ILE A 14 24.34 -6.24 5.03
CA ILE A 14 23.44 -5.28 4.38
C ILE A 14 24.14 -4.01 3.89
N GLU A 15 25.22 -3.62 4.56
CA GLU A 15 26.05 -2.45 4.21
C GLU A 15 27.14 -2.79 3.18
N ASP A 16 27.30 -4.07 2.83
CA ASP A 16 28.32 -4.54 1.87
C ASP A 16 27.89 -4.39 0.39
N TYR A 17 26.64 -4.01 0.14
CA TYR A 17 26.05 -3.95 -1.19
C TYR A 17 25.31 -2.62 -1.43
N ILE A 18 25.20 -2.28 -2.71
CA ILE A 18 24.26 -1.28 -3.21
C ILE A 18 22.99 -2.01 -3.62
N TRP A 19 21.86 -1.55 -3.11
CA TRP A 19 20.57 -2.20 -3.34
C TRP A 19 19.81 -1.49 -4.47
N ILE A 20 19.39 -2.23 -5.49
CA ILE A 20 18.58 -1.68 -6.59
C ILE A 20 17.27 -2.46 -6.67
N GLY A 21 16.16 -1.79 -6.39
CA GLY A 21 14.82 -2.36 -6.41
C GLY A 21 13.91 -1.72 -7.44
N ILE A 22 12.94 -2.49 -7.93
CA ILE A 22 11.81 -1.98 -8.68
C ILE A 22 10.63 -1.90 -7.70
N GLU A 23 9.99 -0.75 -7.63
CA GLU A 23 8.83 -0.55 -6.78
C GLU A 23 7.64 -1.34 -7.32
N SER A 24 7.10 -2.20 -6.47
CA SER A 24 5.71 -2.62 -6.59
C SER A 24 4.86 -1.71 -5.69
N ASP A 25 3.58 -1.49 -6.03
CA ASP A 25 2.67 -0.60 -5.29
C ASP A 25 2.56 -0.91 -3.77
N LYS A 26 3.00 -2.10 -3.34
CA LYS A 26 3.00 -2.54 -1.93
C LYS A 26 4.33 -2.32 -1.20
N ASP A 27 5.42 -2.03 -1.91
CA ASP A 27 6.78 -2.23 -1.39
C ASP A 27 7.59 -0.95 -1.13
N GLY A 28 7.37 0.16 -1.85
CA GLY A 28 8.29 1.31 -1.79
C GLY A 28 8.44 1.96 -0.41
N ARG A 29 7.33 2.19 0.30
CA ARG A 29 7.36 2.70 1.69
C ARG A 29 7.90 1.68 2.69
N ASN A 30 7.79 0.39 2.39
CA ASN A 30 8.23 -0.68 3.27
C ASN A 30 9.75 -0.86 3.20
N ILE A 31 10.37 -0.71 2.02
CA ILE A 31 11.82 -0.90 1.86
C ILE A 31 12.62 0.21 2.56
N ALA A 32 12.23 1.48 2.40
CA ALA A 32 12.90 2.59 3.09
C ALA A 32 12.86 2.43 4.62
N ARG A 33 11.74 1.96 5.17
CA ARG A 33 11.62 1.63 6.59
C ARG A 33 12.50 0.44 6.98
N SER A 34 12.59 -0.58 6.12
CA SER A 34 13.46 -1.74 6.36
C SER A 34 14.94 -1.36 6.34
N LEU A 35 15.37 -0.37 5.56
CA LEU A 35 16.77 0.05 5.49
C LEU A 35 17.13 1.14 6.51
N GLN A 36 16.15 1.64 7.26
CA GLN A 36 16.37 2.69 8.25
C GLN A 36 17.40 2.24 9.32
N GLY A 37 18.47 3.04 9.47
CA GLY A 37 19.53 2.80 10.46
C GLY A 37 20.75 2.04 9.93
N PHE A 38 20.76 1.66 8.65
CA PHE A 38 21.94 1.10 7.99
C PHE A 38 22.59 2.15 7.08
N ASP A 39 23.91 2.15 7.02
CA ASP A 39 24.70 2.99 6.12
C ASP A 39 24.84 2.30 4.76
N THR A 40 23.80 2.41 3.91
CA THR A 40 23.75 1.73 2.61
C THR A 40 23.04 2.57 1.56
N ASP A 41 23.51 2.48 0.32
CA ASP A 41 22.89 3.11 -0.83
C ASP A 41 21.74 2.25 -1.39
N PHE A 42 20.61 2.89 -1.67
CA PHE A 42 19.44 2.25 -2.28
C PHE A 42 18.86 3.07 -3.44
N PHE A 43 18.66 2.41 -4.57
CA PHE A 43 17.93 2.95 -5.71
C PHE A 43 16.60 2.23 -5.87
N LEU A 44 15.51 3.01 -5.90
CA LEU A 44 14.17 2.51 -6.19
C LEU A 44 13.70 3.04 -7.54
N ILE A 45 13.43 2.13 -8.45
CA ILE A 45 12.86 2.44 -9.77
C ILE A 45 11.35 2.32 -9.66
N ARG A 46 10.63 3.44 -9.87
CA ARG A 46 9.17 3.48 -9.91
C ARG A 46 8.71 3.80 -11.34
N PRO A 47 7.68 3.12 -11.86
CA PRO A 47 6.96 3.60 -13.03
C PRO A 47 6.43 5.02 -12.79
N GLU A 48 6.55 5.90 -13.78
CA GLU A 48 5.96 7.22 -13.68
C GLU A 48 4.43 7.11 -13.65
N THR A 49 3.81 7.71 -12.63
CA THR A 49 2.35 7.73 -12.45
C THR A 49 1.86 9.16 -12.29
N TYR A 50 0.62 9.40 -12.70
CA TYR A 50 -0.02 10.70 -12.59
C TYR A 50 -1.38 10.55 -11.93
N ASP A 51 -1.80 11.58 -11.22
CA ASP A 51 -3.16 11.65 -10.71
C ASP A 51 -4.14 11.73 -11.87
N VAL A 52 -5.20 10.92 -11.80
CA VAL A 52 -6.30 10.99 -12.76
C VAL A 52 -7.18 12.18 -12.35
N PRO A 53 -7.25 13.27 -13.14
CA PRO A 53 -8.01 14.46 -12.76
C PRO A 53 -9.48 14.12 -12.50
N GLY A 54 -10.04 14.61 -11.39
CA GLY A 54 -11.42 14.35 -11.01
C GLY A 54 -11.67 13.01 -10.32
N PHE A 55 -10.69 12.09 -10.30
CA PHE A 55 -10.85 10.78 -9.66
C PHE A 55 -11.00 10.92 -8.15
N HIS A 56 -10.27 11.85 -7.53
CA HIS A 56 -10.35 12.09 -6.09
C HIS A 56 -11.74 12.56 -5.68
N GLU A 57 -12.29 13.53 -6.39
CA GLU A 57 -13.63 14.08 -6.15
C GLU A 57 -14.72 13.04 -6.43
N TYR A 58 -14.56 12.26 -7.49
CA TYR A 58 -15.45 11.13 -7.81
C TYR A 58 -15.48 10.11 -6.67
N TYR A 59 -14.31 9.65 -6.22
CA TYR A 59 -14.17 8.65 -5.16
C TYR A 59 -14.70 9.15 -3.82
N LEU A 60 -14.42 10.41 -3.45
CA LEU A 60 -14.93 11.02 -2.22
C LEU A 60 -16.44 11.28 -2.24
N GLY A 61 -17.06 11.25 -3.41
CA GLY A 61 -18.51 11.36 -3.55
C GLY A 61 -19.27 10.11 -3.11
N PHE A 62 -18.59 8.99 -2.89
CA PHE A 62 -19.22 7.74 -2.48
C PHE A 62 -19.67 7.73 -1.04
N ASN A 63 -20.81 7.11 -0.79
CA ASN A 63 -21.34 6.82 0.53
C ASN A 63 -22.21 5.55 0.48
N LEU A 64 -22.64 5.07 1.65
CA LEU A 64 -23.43 3.84 1.76
C LEU A 64 -24.67 3.80 0.87
N ASN A 65 -25.26 4.95 0.53
CA ASN A 65 -26.44 5.03 -0.35
C ASN A 65 -26.11 5.36 -1.81
N LYS A 66 -24.85 5.73 -2.10
CA LYS A 66 -24.42 6.20 -3.42
C LYS A 66 -23.01 5.71 -3.69
N HIS A 67 -22.90 4.50 -4.23
CA HIS A 67 -21.61 3.89 -4.58
C HIS A 67 -21.69 3.03 -5.85
N ASP A 68 -22.77 3.17 -6.63
CA ASP A 68 -22.88 2.54 -7.96
C ASP A 68 -21.69 2.96 -8.85
N PRO A 69 -21.02 2.01 -9.54
CA PRO A 69 -21.41 0.61 -9.78
C PRO A 69 -20.76 -0.42 -8.83
N ILE A 70 -20.20 0.00 -7.69
CA ILE A 70 -19.54 -0.91 -6.74
C ILE A 70 -20.62 -1.78 -6.08
N PRO A 71 -20.47 -3.11 -6.00
CA PRO A 71 -21.44 -3.96 -5.31
C PRO A 71 -21.52 -3.65 -3.81
N ASP A 72 -22.75 -3.59 -3.27
CA ASP A 72 -23.04 -3.33 -1.86
C ASP A 72 -22.16 -4.17 -0.92
N MET A 73 -22.04 -5.47 -1.17
CA MET A 73 -21.25 -6.40 -0.35
C MET A 73 -19.78 -5.96 -0.21
N TRP A 74 -19.14 -5.52 -1.29
CA TRP A 74 -17.73 -5.07 -1.25
C TRP A 74 -17.60 -3.67 -0.66
N PHE A 75 -18.56 -2.79 -0.93
CA PHE A 75 -18.52 -1.43 -0.41
C PHE A 75 -18.78 -1.38 1.09
N GLU A 76 -19.72 -2.19 1.60
CA GLU A 76 -20.00 -2.34 3.04
C GLU A 76 -18.80 -2.95 3.79
N GLU A 77 -18.17 -3.99 3.24
CA GLU A 77 -16.94 -4.58 3.80
C GLU A 77 -15.82 -3.53 3.89
N PHE A 78 -15.56 -2.83 2.78
CA PHE A 78 -14.59 -1.74 2.74
C PHE A 78 -14.89 -0.67 3.77
N TRP A 79 -16.15 -0.22 3.86
CA TRP A 79 -16.57 0.86 4.76
C TRP A 79 -16.33 0.48 6.23
N GLN A 80 -16.77 -0.71 6.63
CA GLN A 80 -16.57 -1.22 7.98
C GLN A 80 -15.09 -1.38 8.32
N HIS A 81 -14.29 -1.92 7.39
CA HIS A 81 -12.85 -2.08 7.59
C HIS A 81 -12.12 -0.74 7.68
N HIS A 82 -12.43 0.19 6.77
CA HIS A 82 -11.77 1.50 6.67
C HIS A 82 -12.08 2.38 7.88
N PHE A 83 -13.36 2.47 8.26
CA PHE A 83 -13.80 3.30 9.39
C PHE A 83 -13.79 2.58 10.74
N ARG A 84 -13.44 1.29 10.77
CA ARG A 84 -13.41 0.43 11.97
C ARG A 84 -14.74 0.46 12.74
N CYS A 85 -15.84 0.32 12.01
CA CYS A 85 -17.20 0.33 12.55
C CYS A 85 -17.97 -0.92 12.10
N HIS A 86 -19.18 -1.12 12.64
CA HIS A 86 -20.08 -2.20 12.26
C HIS A 86 -21.40 -1.62 11.74
N LEU A 87 -21.83 -2.07 10.55
CA LEU A 87 -23.08 -1.66 9.93
C LEU A 87 -24.22 -2.58 10.42
N PRO A 88 -25.25 -2.06 11.13
CA PRO A 88 -26.27 -2.90 11.79
C PRO A 88 -27.09 -3.79 10.86
N GLN A 89 -27.17 -3.46 9.57
CA GLN A 89 -27.92 -4.20 8.55
C GLN A 89 -27.02 -4.64 7.39
N SER A 90 -25.72 -4.78 7.66
CA SER A 90 -24.74 -5.23 6.68
C SER A 90 -25.13 -6.59 6.11
N ILE A 91 -25.01 -6.73 4.79
CA ILE A 91 -25.04 -8.03 4.12
C ILE A 91 -23.63 -8.64 4.04
N ALA A 92 -22.59 -7.83 4.24
CA ALA A 92 -21.21 -8.27 4.38
C ALA A 92 -20.86 -8.65 5.84
N PRO A 93 -20.05 -9.69 6.06
CA PRO A 93 -19.67 -10.17 7.40
C PRO A 93 -18.81 -9.20 8.21
#